data_AF-A0A3P8KWH1-F1
#
_entry.id   AF-A0A3P8KWH1-F1
#
_cell.length_a   1.000
_cell.length_b   1.000
_cell.length_c   1.000
_cell.angle_alpha   90.00
_cell.angle_beta   90.00
_cell.angle_gamma   90.00
#
_symmetry.space_group_name_H-M   'P 1'
#
loop_
_entity.id
_entity.type
_entity.pdbx_description
1 polymer ?
#
loop_
_entity_poly.entity_id
_entity_poly.type
_entity_poly.pdbx_seq_one_letter_code
_entity_poly.pdbx_strand_id
1 'polypeptide(L)'
;MAEAWYYGKNLGCSFVMESCYAYMMRMKQAGKSTEPYCDEPDTLKCYHQKAFGICAVGRFTQSLPPNEQYFKDPSQGGSGALTDRCPMIQPMRSFFNEPIVTYCDHQLNIPVGK
;
A
#
# COMPACT_ATOMS: atom_id res chain seq x y z
N MET A 1 22.11 -19.05 -2.35
CA MET A 1 20.94 -19.10 -3.25
C MET A 1 20.17 -17.81 -3.06
N ALA A 2 19.58 -17.24 -4.12
CA ALA A 2 18.81 -16.00 -4.00
C ALA A 2 17.43 -16.28 -3.38
N GLU A 3 16.97 -15.39 -2.51
CA GLU A 3 15.64 -15.47 -1.90
C GLU A 3 14.55 -14.92 -2.84
N ALA A 4 13.31 -15.37 -2.63
CA ALA A 4 12.19 -14.88 -3.42
C ALA A 4 11.79 -13.47 -2.96
N TRP A 5 11.76 -12.53 -3.91
CA TRP A 5 11.29 -11.15 -3.70
C TRP A 5 10.01 -10.92 -4.50
N TYR A 6 8.87 -10.67 -3.83
CA TYR A 6 7.58 -10.54 -4.50
C TYR A 6 7.22 -9.09 -4.87
N TYR A 7 7.85 -8.11 -4.23
CA TYR A 7 7.62 -6.71 -4.55
C TYR A 7 8.04 -6.42 -5.99
N GLY A 8 7.13 -5.87 -6.80
CA GLY A 8 7.39 -5.58 -8.23
C GLY A 8 7.36 -6.81 -9.15
N LYS A 9 7.19 -8.03 -8.62
CA LYS A 9 7.25 -9.26 -9.42
C LYS A 9 6.10 -9.30 -10.43
N ASN A 10 6.44 -9.46 -11.72
CA ASN A 10 5.49 -9.55 -12.83
C ASN A 10 4.56 -8.34 -13.01
N LEU A 11 4.91 -7.16 -12.47
CA LEU A 11 4.08 -5.95 -12.63
C LEU A 11 4.33 -5.20 -13.97
N GLY A 12 5.40 -5.57 -14.69
CA GLY A 12 5.71 -5.08 -16.04
C GLY A 12 6.29 -3.67 -16.07
N CYS A 13 6.53 -3.14 -17.28
CA CYS A 13 7.25 -1.88 -17.46
C CYS A 13 6.49 -0.67 -16.89
N SER A 14 5.16 -0.64 -16.98
CA SER A 14 4.35 0.47 -16.44
C SER A 14 4.58 0.67 -14.93
N PHE A 15 4.88 -0.39 -14.17
CA PHE A 15 5.18 -0.26 -12.74
C PHE A 15 6.44 0.57 -12.45
N VAL A 16 7.44 0.49 -13.34
CA VAL A 16 8.74 1.17 -13.16
C VAL A 16 8.79 2.50 -13.89
N MET A 17 8.10 2.60 -15.02
CA MET A 17 8.22 3.76 -15.92
C MET A 17 7.16 4.83 -15.68
N GLU A 18 6.00 4.46 -15.12
CA GLU A 18 4.91 5.40 -14.83
C GLU A 18 4.95 5.80 -13.35
N SER A 19 4.31 6.93 -13.00
CA SER A 19 4.10 7.25 -11.58
C SER A 19 3.21 6.20 -10.92
N CYS A 20 3.34 6.02 -9.60
CA CYS A 20 2.47 5.09 -8.87
C CYS A 20 0.99 5.43 -9.02
N TYR A 21 0.63 6.71 -9.16
CA TYR A 21 -0.74 7.10 -9.49
C TYR A 21 -1.21 6.55 -10.83
N ALA A 22 -0.43 6.79 -11.89
CA ALA A 22 -0.77 6.31 -13.23
C ALA A 22 -0.88 4.78 -13.28
N TYR A 23 0.06 4.08 -12.63
CA TYR A 23 0.01 2.63 -12.48
C TYR A 23 -1.27 2.17 -11.73
N MET A 24 -1.60 2.79 -10.59
CA MET A 24 -2.80 2.46 -9.82
C MET A 24 -4.07 2.65 -10.66
N MET A 25 -4.19 3.78 -11.37
CA MET A 25 -5.34 4.06 -12.23
C MET A 25 -5.49 3.00 -13.32
N ARG A 26 -4.37 2.60 -13.95
CA ARG A 26 -4.35 1.53 -14.94
C ARG A 26 -4.78 0.19 -14.35
N MET A 27 -4.30 -0.18 -13.17
CA MET A 27 -4.68 -1.44 -12.52
C MET A 27 -6.16 -1.44 -12.15
N LYS A 28 -6.69 -0.34 -11.62
CA LYS A 28 -8.11 -0.17 -11.31
C LYS A 28 -9.00 -0.33 -12.55
N GLN A 29 -8.64 0.33 -13.65
CA GLN A 29 -9.36 0.19 -14.92
C GLN A 29 -9.34 -1.24 -15.45
N ALA A 30 -8.27 -1.98 -15.20
CA ALA A 30 -8.14 -3.38 -15.58
C ALA A 30 -8.76 -4.37 -14.58
N GLY A 31 -9.36 -3.90 -13.47
CA GLY A 31 -9.87 -4.76 -12.40
C GLY A 31 -8.77 -5.58 -11.70
N LYS A 32 -7.53 -5.09 -11.70
CA LYS A 32 -6.34 -5.74 -11.11
C LYS A 32 -5.96 -5.10 -9.77
N SER A 33 -5.18 -5.84 -8.98
CA SER A 33 -4.63 -5.33 -7.72
C SER A 33 -3.76 -4.09 -7.97
N THR A 34 -3.90 -3.08 -7.11
CA THR A 34 -3.03 -1.90 -7.09
C THR A 34 -1.74 -2.15 -6.30
N GLU A 35 -1.59 -3.32 -5.68
CA GLU A 35 -0.39 -3.64 -4.89
C GLU A 35 0.88 -3.43 -5.71
N PRO A 36 1.93 -2.87 -5.08
CA PRO A 36 2.08 -2.62 -3.63
C PRO A 36 1.42 -1.31 -3.14
N TYR A 37 0.84 -0.52 -4.04
CA TYR A 37 0.24 0.78 -3.75
C TYR A 37 -1.22 0.68 -3.29
N CYS A 38 -1.72 1.77 -2.72
CA CYS A 38 -3.09 1.92 -2.26
C CYS A 38 -3.51 3.40 -2.30
N ASP A 39 -4.81 3.69 -2.35
CA ASP A 39 -5.30 5.07 -2.35
C ASP A 39 -6.52 5.30 -1.44
N GLU A 40 -6.95 4.27 -0.73
CA GLU A 40 -8.01 4.33 0.29
C GLU A 40 -7.36 4.41 1.67
N PRO A 41 -7.30 5.60 2.31
CA PRO A 41 -6.71 5.75 3.63
C PRO A 41 -7.40 4.85 4.66
N ASP A 42 -6.64 4.42 5.67
CA ASP A 42 -7.13 3.65 6.83
C ASP A 42 -7.85 2.33 6.51
N THR A 43 -7.77 1.83 5.28
CA THR A 43 -8.24 0.47 4.96
C THR A 43 -7.24 -0.57 5.43
N LEU A 44 -7.72 -1.52 6.24
CA LEU A 44 -6.95 -2.69 6.67
C LEU A 44 -6.75 -3.62 5.47
N LYS A 45 -5.49 -3.84 5.08
CA LYS A 45 -5.10 -4.71 3.97
C LYS A 45 -4.09 -5.75 4.43
N CYS A 46 -4.13 -6.92 3.81
CA CYS A 46 -3.15 -7.99 4.01
C CYS A 46 -1.91 -7.70 3.15
N TYR A 47 -0.96 -6.97 3.71
CA TYR A 47 0.29 -6.62 3.05
C TYR A 47 1.14 -7.87 2.83
N HIS A 48 1.56 -8.05 1.57
CA HIS A 48 2.50 -9.11 1.17
C HIS A 48 2.06 -10.52 1.58
N GLN A 49 0.75 -10.73 1.78
CA GLN A 49 0.18 -11.98 2.30
C GLN A 49 0.77 -12.43 3.65
N LYS A 50 1.32 -11.50 4.43
CA LYS A 50 2.04 -11.82 5.66
C LYS A 50 1.72 -10.92 6.83
N ALA A 51 1.32 -9.67 6.62
CA ALA A 51 1.04 -8.78 7.73
C ALA A 51 -0.19 -7.92 7.46
N PHE A 52 -0.96 -7.62 8.50
CA PHE A 52 -1.92 -6.53 8.40
C PHE A 52 -1.20 -5.18 8.29
N GLY A 53 -1.69 -4.34 7.41
CA GLY A 53 -1.23 -2.98 7.24
C GLY A 53 -2.37 -2.04 6.87
N ILE A 54 -2.08 -0.75 6.91
CA ILE A 54 -2.99 0.31 6.49
C ILE A 54 -2.39 1.06 5.32
N CYS A 55 -3.25 1.67 4.51
CA CYS A 55 -2.78 2.59 3.49
C CYS A 55 -2.23 3.86 4.14
N ALA A 56 -0.90 4.04 4.08
CA ALA A 56 -0.22 5.13 4.75
C ALA A 56 -0.23 6.41 3.92
N VAL A 57 -1.39 7.04 3.85
CA VAL A 57 -1.60 8.35 3.22
C VAL A 57 -1.69 9.41 4.29
N GLY A 58 -1.04 10.55 4.08
CA GLY A 58 -1.09 11.68 4.99
C GLY A 58 -1.10 13.02 4.26
N ARG A 59 -1.24 14.10 5.05
CA ARG A 59 -1.03 15.47 4.59
C ARG A 59 0.26 16.03 5.17
N PHE A 60 1.00 16.72 4.32
CA PHE A 60 2.23 17.44 4.67
C PHE A 60 1.91 18.91 4.95
N THR A 61 2.77 19.57 5.72
CA THR A 61 2.63 21.01 6.02
C THR A 61 2.92 21.89 4.81
N GLN A 62 3.68 21.38 3.85
CA GLN A 62 4.02 22.03 2.60
C GLN A 62 3.60 21.15 1.43
N SER A 63 3.43 21.75 0.26
CA SER A 63 3.20 21.00 -0.97
C SER A 63 4.39 20.10 -1.29
N LEU A 64 4.12 18.89 -1.76
CA LEU A 64 5.13 17.96 -2.23
C LEU A 64 5.78 18.49 -3.52
N PRO A 65 7.01 18.05 -3.86
CA PRO A 65 7.60 18.29 -5.18
C PRO A 65 6.67 17.82 -6.31
N PRO A 66 6.64 18.49 -7.48
CA PRO A 66 5.74 18.12 -8.58
C PRO A 66 5.82 16.66 -9.03
N ASN A 67 7.00 16.03 -8.93
CA ASN A 67 7.21 14.62 -9.26
C ASN A 67 6.66 13.64 -8.21
N GLU A 68 6.29 14.13 -7.02
CA GLU A 68 5.75 13.35 -5.89
C GLU A 68 4.26 13.66 -5.63
N GLN A 69 3.64 14.55 -6.43
CA GLN A 69 2.23 14.92 -6.32
C GLN A 69 1.34 13.92 -7.07
N TYR A 70 0.85 12.92 -6.35
CA TYR A 70 0.01 11.85 -6.90
C TYR A 70 -1.49 12.02 -6.65
N PHE A 71 -1.85 13.01 -5.84
CA PHE A 71 -3.23 13.27 -5.44
C PHE A 71 -3.67 14.65 -5.93
N LYS A 72 -4.98 14.91 -5.92
CA LYS A 72 -5.53 16.24 -6.28
C LYS A 72 -5.04 17.35 -5.34
N ASP A 73 -4.86 17.02 -4.07
CA ASP A 73 -4.30 17.91 -3.07
C ASP A 73 -2.76 17.79 -3.13
N PRO A 74 -2.02 18.87 -3.46
CA PRO A 74 -0.56 18.83 -3.61
C PRO A 74 0.17 18.62 -2.28
N SER A 75 -0.53 18.73 -1.14
CA SER A 75 0.00 18.40 0.17
C SER A 75 -0.24 16.95 0.58
N GLN A 76 -0.93 16.15 -0.24
CA GLN A 76 -1.29 14.76 0.07
C GLN A 76 -0.34 13.77 -0.61
N GLY A 77 0.11 12.77 0.14
CA GLY A 77 0.98 11.72 -0.38
C GLY A 77 1.19 10.57 0.61
N GLY A 78 1.98 9.59 0.19
CA GLY A 78 2.45 8.51 1.03
C GLY A 78 3.46 8.99 2.08
N SER A 79 3.44 8.37 3.26
CA SER A 79 4.30 8.78 4.38
C SER A 79 5.81 8.55 4.15
N GLY A 80 6.18 7.61 3.26
CA GLY A 80 7.57 7.22 3.00
C GLY A 80 8.28 8.06 1.95
N ALA A 81 9.43 8.66 2.30
CA ALA A 81 10.29 9.34 1.33
C ALA A 81 11.06 8.37 0.42
N LEU A 82 11.39 7.17 0.90
CA LEU A 82 12.09 6.13 0.12
C LEU A 82 11.23 5.49 -0.98
N THR A 83 9.93 5.78 -0.97
CA THR A 83 8.98 5.30 -1.97
C THR A 83 8.47 6.46 -2.82
N ASP A 84 9.26 7.53 -2.96
CA ASP A 84 8.92 8.75 -3.71
C ASP A 84 7.56 9.34 -3.32
N ARG A 85 7.15 9.22 -2.04
CA ARG A 85 5.82 9.57 -1.53
C ARG A 85 4.66 8.81 -2.17
N CYS A 86 4.92 7.67 -2.81
CA CYS A 86 3.86 6.80 -3.26
C CYS A 86 3.09 6.22 -2.06
N PRO A 87 1.75 6.21 -2.13
CA PRO A 87 0.93 5.68 -1.06
C PRO A 87 1.03 4.15 -1.06
N MET A 88 1.55 3.62 0.04
CA MET A 88 1.90 2.21 0.19
C MET A 88 1.20 1.65 1.42
N ILE A 89 0.90 0.35 1.39
CA ILE A 89 0.43 -0.34 2.58
C ILE A 89 1.63 -0.44 3.55
N GLN A 90 1.49 0.11 4.75
CA GLN A 90 2.49 0.01 5.79
C GLN A 90 2.01 -0.91 6.92
N PRO A 91 2.88 -1.77 7.46
CA PRO A 91 2.52 -2.62 8.59
C PRO A 91 2.13 -1.75 9.77
N MET A 92 0.98 -2.04 10.40
CA MET A 92 0.59 -1.37 11.63
C MET A 92 1.49 -1.84 12.78
N ARG A 93 1.92 -0.90 13.63
CA ARG A 93 2.72 -1.23 14.82
C ARG A 93 1.89 -1.84 15.95
N SER A 94 0.61 -1.50 16.03
CA SER A 94 -0.29 -1.92 17.09
C SER A 94 -1.65 -2.29 16.51
N PHE A 95 -2.17 -3.46 16.87
CA PHE A 95 -3.59 -3.72 16.73
C PHE A 95 -4.37 -2.86 17.74
N PHE A 96 -5.66 -2.66 17.48
CA PHE A 96 -6.63 -2.33 18.52
C PHE A 96 -6.42 -3.25 19.74
N ASN A 97 -6.95 -2.91 20.92
CA ASN A 97 -6.86 -3.72 22.16
C ASN A 97 -7.44 -5.17 22.06
N GLU A 98 -7.61 -5.71 20.86
CA GLU A 98 -8.08 -7.04 20.51
C GLU A 98 -6.90 -8.02 20.31
N PRO A 99 -7.06 -9.31 20.64
CA PRO A 99 -6.04 -10.35 20.52
C PRO A 99 -5.84 -10.85 19.07
N ILE A 100 -5.62 -9.93 18.14
CA ILE A 100 -5.39 -10.23 16.71
C ILE A 100 -3.88 -10.39 16.50
N VAL A 101 -3.44 -11.45 15.83
CA VAL A 101 -2.00 -11.61 15.50
C VAL A 101 -1.65 -10.82 14.24
N THR A 102 -0.37 -10.44 14.09
CA THR A 102 0.13 -9.63 12.96
C THR A 102 -0.11 -10.25 11.59
N TYR A 103 -0.18 -11.58 11.50
CA TYR A 103 -0.29 -12.33 10.27
C TYR A 103 -1.73 -12.41 9.75
N CYS A 104 -1.99 -11.80 8.59
CA CYS A 104 -3.34 -11.74 8.02
C CYS A 104 -3.89 -13.10 7.54
N ASP A 105 -3.04 -14.10 7.34
CA ASP A 105 -3.41 -15.48 7.00
C ASP A 105 -3.54 -16.39 8.24
N HIS A 106 -3.35 -15.85 9.45
CA HIS A 106 -3.41 -16.67 10.66
C HIS A 106 -4.84 -17.11 10.99
N GLN A 107 -4.99 -18.36 11.43
CA GLN A 107 -6.29 -18.98 11.71
C GLN A 107 -7.12 -18.21 12.76
N LEU A 108 -6.46 -17.58 13.74
CA LEU A 108 -7.14 -16.75 14.75
C LEU A 108 -7.78 -15.47 14.18
N ASN A 109 -7.36 -15.04 12.98
CA ASN A 109 -7.85 -13.82 12.33
C ASN A 109 -8.96 -14.12 11.29
N ILE A 110 -9.26 -15.40 11.03
CA ILE A 110 -10.36 -15.81 10.15
C ILE A 110 -11.63 -15.89 11.01
N PRO A 111 -12.70 -15.12 10.70
CA PRO A 111 -13.94 -15.24 11.44
C PRO A 111 -14.44 -16.68 11.31
N VAL A 112 -14.58 -17.38 12.44
CA VAL A 112 -15.25 -18.68 12.48
C VAL A 112 -16.70 -18.42 12.13
N GLY A 113 -17.09 -18.76 10.90
CA GLY A 113 -18.47 -18.61 10.43
C GLY A 113 -19.44 -19.24 11.43
N LYS A 114 -20.48 -18.50 11.78
CA LYS A 114 -21.68 -19.08 12.40
C LYS A 114 -22.55 -19.70 11.32
#